data_AF-A0A7L8CZS2-F1
#
_entry.id   AF-A0A7L8CZS2-F1
#
_cell.length_a   1.000
_cell.length_b   1.000
_cell.length_c   1.000
_cell.angle_alpha   90.00
_cell.angle_beta   90.00
_cell.angle_gamma   90.00
#
_symmetry.space_group_name_H-M   'P 1'
#
loop_
_entity.id
_entity.type
_entity.pdbx_description
1 polymer ?
#
loop_
_entity_poly.entity_id
_entity_poly.type
_entity_poly.pdbx_seq_one_letter_code
_entity_poly.pdbx_strand_id
1 'polypeptide(L)'
;MIKLKSRMFALAAAVSALAGTGHAVAQDFTFGWNPRTGDVWVDNWLGDVNRYGSRYRQPFVDEMVRYYGAPRDLVSSLLIERHWAPGDVYYACAIAQIIGRPCRYVVDEWERDHGQGWGSVAKRLGIKPGSDEFHRLKRGFVPTYDRWGRPIRIDEDLYPHYPARAKAIKAQGNGNAHPNPGNRGKAVGNNNGHGNKGKSQGNQGKNKGKGQGKGKD
;
A
#
# COMPACT_ATOMS: atom_id res chain seq x y z
N MET A 1 26.64 53.91 50.10
CA MET A 1 25.34 54.58 50.34
C MET A 1 24.50 54.39 49.07
N ILE A 2 23.45 53.55 49.09
CA ILE A 2 22.01 53.93 49.25
C ILE A 2 21.53 54.80 48.06
N LYS A 3 20.48 54.54 47.26
CA LYS A 3 19.38 53.57 47.19
C LYS A 3 18.68 53.69 45.81
N LEU A 4 18.22 52.53 45.30
CA LEU A 4 17.02 52.16 44.51
C LEU A 4 15.93 53.21 44.14
N LYS A 5 15.35 53.06 42.92
CA LYS A 5 13.88 52.96 42.57
C LYS A 5 13.73 52.72 41.05
N SER A 6 13.33 51.52 40.56
CA SER A 6 11.95 51.06 40.21
C SER A 6 11.16 52.06 39.34
N ARG A 7 10.40 51.74 38.27
CA ARG A 7 9.98 50.55 37.48
C ARG A 7 9.12 51.14 36.33
N MET A 8 8.99 50.46 35.18
CA MET A 8 7.77 50.36 34.32
C MET A 8 8.20 49.74 32.98
N PHE A 9 8.06 48.43 32.78
CA PHE A 9 6.92 47.76 32.13
C PHE A 9 6.41 48.43 30.84
N ALA A 10 6.80 47.86 29.70
CA ALA A 10 5.93 47.76 28.54
C ALA A 10 6.22 46.42 27.84
N LEU A 11 5.36 45.45 28.16
CA LEU A 11 5.18 44.18 27.49
C LEU A 11 4.64 44.48 26.08
N ALA A 12 5.30 44.00 25.03
CA ALA A 12 4.69 43.86 23.71
C ALA A 12 4.83 42.40 23.28
N ALA A 13 3.99 41.55 23.86
CA ALA A 13 3.77 40.19 23.37
C ALA A 13 2.92 40.30 22.10
N ALA A 14 3.56 40.25 20.93
CA ALA A 14 2.86 40.04 19.67
C ALA A 14 2.48 38.55 19.57
N VAL A 15 1.30 38.20 20.08
CA VAL A 15 0.66 36.91 19.82
C VAL A 15 0.09 36.96 18.41
N SER A 16 0.87 36.50 17.43
CA SER A 16 0.34 36.20 16.10
C SER A 16 -0.41 34.87 16.15
N ALA A 17 -1.72 34.93 16.37
CA ALA A 17 -2.62 33.82 16.20
C ALA A 17 -2.79 33.49 14.71
N LEU A 18 -2.00 32.55 14.20
CA LEU A 18 -2.30 31.86 12.95
C LEU A 18 -3.28 30.72 13.25
N ALA A 19 -4.56 31.08 13.33
CA ALA A 19 -5.65 30.13 13.15
C ALA A 19 -5.75 29.81 11.66
N GLY A 20 -5.23 28.65 11.26
CA GLY A 20 -5.23 28.24 9.86
C GLY A 20 -4.86 26.77 9.71
N THR A 21 -5.84 25.90 9.97
CA THR A 21 -5.89 24.49 9.52
C THR A 21 -4.64 23.65 9.80
N GLY A 22 -4.74 22.78 10.81
CA GLY A 22 -3.84 21.65 11.00
C GLY A 22 -3.82 20.77 9.75
N HIS A 23 -2.94 21.10 8.81
CA HIS A 23 -2.38 20.14 7.90
C HIS A 23 -1.37 19.41 8.74
N ALA A 24 -1.79 18.27 9.32
CA ALA A 24 -0.84 17.23 9.62
C ALA A 24 -0.07 17.02 8.32
N VAL A 25 1.17 17.52 8.28
CA VAL A 25 2.13 17.07 7.29
C VAL A 25 2.23 15.58 7.54
N ALA A 26 1.47 14.79 6.78
CA ALA A 26 1.85 13.43 6.52
C ALA A 26 3.25 13.60 5.96
N GLN A 27 4.27 13.35 6.78
CA GLN A 27 5.60 13.16 6.28
C GLN A 27 5.42 11.98 5.33
N ASP A 28 5.35 12.32 4.05
CA ASP A 28 5.28 11.36 2.97
C ASP A 28 6.54 10.54 3.18
N PHE A 29 6.37 9.36 3.78
CA PHE A 29 7.46 8.45 4.07
C PHE A 29 7.98 8.00 2.71
N THR A 30 8.91 8.82 2.22
CA THR A 30 10.05 8.44 1.41
C THR A 30 9.78 8.34 -0.08
N PHE A 31 10.07 9.45 -0.78
CA PHE A 31 10.74 9.36 -2.08
C PHE A 31 11.99 8.46 -1.91
N GLY A 32 11.87 7.16 -2.20
CA GLY A 32 12.98 6.20 -2.16
C GLY A 32 12.85 4.97 -1.24
N TRP A 33 11.74 4.77 -0.53
CA TRP A 33 11.58 3.52 0.26
C TRP A 33 11.26 2.36 -0.68
N ASN A 34 12.09 1.32 -0.62
CA ASN A 34 11.90 0.08 -1.37
C ASN A 34 12.27 -1.12 -0.47
N PRO A 35 11.28 -1.94 -0.06
CA PRO A 35 11.51 -3.04 0.86
C PRO A 35 12.36 -4.16 0.24
N ARG A 36 12.36 -4.30 -1.10
CA ARG A 36 13.12 -5.33 -1.83
C ARG A 36 12.96 -6.73 -1.20
N THR A 37 11.72 -7.16 -1.00
CA THR A 37 11.44 -8.48 -0.42
C THR A 37 11.78 -9.63 -1.39
N GLY A 38 11.88 -9.32 -2.68
CA GLY A 38 12.04 -10.30 -3.75
C GLY A 38 10.72 -10.83 -4.30
N ASP A 39 9.58 -10.28 -3.86
CA ASP A 39 8.25 -10.56 -4.38
C ASP A 39 7.48 -9.23 -4.55
N VAL A 40 7.05 -8.97 -5.79
CA VAL A 40 6.42 -7.70 -6.17
C VAL A 40 5.06 -7.51 -5.47
N TRP A 41 4.33 -8.58 -5.22
CA TRP A 41 3.06 -8.51 -4.51
C TRP A 41 3.28 -8.08 -3.06
N VAL A 42 4.27 -8.67 -2.38
CA VAL A 42 4.63 -8.28 -1.02
C VAL A 42 5.12 -6.82 -0.97
N ASP A 43 6.01 -6.42 -1.87
CA ASP A 43 6.54 -5.05 -1.93
C ASP A 43 5.41 -4.02 -2.08
N ASN A 44 4.43 -4.29 -2.95
CA ASN A 44 3.26 -3.44 -3.15
C ASN A 44 2.40 -3.30 -1.88
N TRP A 45 2.11 -4.42 -1.20
CA TRP A 45 1.27 -4.39 -0.01
C TRP A 45 1.98 -3.85 1.22
N LEU A 46 3.30 -3.97 1.32
CA LEU A 46 4.07 -3.28 2.36
C LEU A 46 4.05 -1.76 2.14
N GLY A 47 4.10 -1.28 0.89
CA GLY A 47 3.88 0.13 0.58
C GLY A 47 2.48 0.61 1.00
N ASP A 48 1.49 -0.26 0.89
CA ASP A 48 0.14 0.05 1.36
C ASP A 48 0.00 -0.01 2.90
N VAL A 49 0.74 -0.90 3.57
CA VAL A 49 0.90 -0.88 5.04
C VAL A 49 1.54 0.43 5.49
N ASN A 50 2.55 0.96 4.78
CA ASN A 50 3.13 2.28 5.09
C ASN A 50 2.06 3.37 5.07
N ARG A 51 1.21 3.39 4.03
CA ARG A 51 0.11 4.35 3.93
C ARG A 51 -0.87 4.20 5.10
N TYR A 52 -1.26 2.97 5.42
CA TYR A 52 -2.18 2.69 6.52
C TYR A 52 -1.58 3.11 7.88
N GLY A 53 -0.40 2.61 8.24
CA GLY A 53 0.23 2.89 9.52
C GLY A 53 0.62 4.36 9.70
N SER A 54 0.93 5.06 8.60
CA SER A 54 1.14 6.51 8.64
C SER A 54 -0.16 7.26 8.92
N ARG A 55 -1.29 6.85 8.32
CA ARG A 55 -2.58 7.53 8.49
C ARG A 55 -3.32 7.16 9.78
N TYR A 56 -3.19 5.91 10.22
CA TYR A 56 -3.93 5.29 11.31
C TYR A 56 -2.95 4.66 12.32
N ARG A 57 -2.11 5.50 12.92
CA ARG A 57 -1.01 5.09 13.80
C ARG A 57 -1.44 4.16 14.93
N GLN A 58 -2.42 4.58 15.73
CA GLN A 58 -2.85 3.83 16.91
C GLN A 58 -3.47 2.47 16.53
N PRO A 59 -4.41 2.38 15.56
CA PRO A 59 -4.88 1.10 15.05
C PRO A 59 -3.76 0.19 14.53
N PHE A 60 -2.75 0.74 13.85
CA PHE A 60 -1.59 -0.04 13.41
C PHE A 60 -0.80 -0.60 14.60
N VAL A 61 -0.52 0.21 15.63
CA VAL A 61 0.15 -0.28 16.84
C VAL A 61 -0.68 -1.37 17.53
N ASP A 62 -1.99 -1.19 17.64
CA ASP A 62 -2.89 -2.19 18.23
C ASP A 62 -2.89 -3.51 17.46
N GLU A 63 -2.85 -3.45 16.13
CA GLU A 63 -2.69 -4.61 15.26
C GLU A 63 -1.39 -5.37 15.56
N MET A 64 -0.26 -4.65 15.62
CA MET A 64 1.06 -5.24 15.91
C MET A 64 1.12 -5.88 17.31
N VAL A 65 0.50 -5.25 18.31
CA VAL A 65 0.47 -5.76 19.67
C VAL A 65 -0.41 -7.00 19.77
N ARG A 66 -1.63 -6.94 19.23
CA ARG A 66 -2.66 -7.96 19.45
C ARG A 66 -2.44 -9.21 18.61
N TYR A 67 -1.99 -9.06 17.36
CA TYR A 67 -1.94 -10.17 16.40
C TYR A 67 -0.52 -10.63 16.08
N TYR A 68 0.48 -9.76 16.25
CA TYR A 68 1.90 -10.07 15.99
C TYR A 68 2.73 -10.18 17.28
N GLY A 69 2.12 -10.00 18.46
CA GLY A 69 2.76 -10.17 19.75
C GLY A 69 3.91 -9.19 20.03
N ALA A 70 3.95 -8.06 19.31
CA ALA A 70 4.99 -7.06 19.49
C ALA A 70 4.72 -6.20 20.73
N PRO A 71 5.70 -5.97 21.62
CA PRO A 71 5.52 -5.03 22.74
C PRO A 71 5.18 -3.63 22.22
N ARG A 72 4.18 -2.98 22.82
CA ARG A 72 3.72 -1.64 22.38
C ARG A 72 4.87 -0.64 22.33
N ASP A 73 5.73 -0.64 23.34
CA ASP A 73 6.86 0.28 23.44
C ASP A 73 7.91 0.04 22.33
N LEU A 74 8.09 -1.23 21.92
CA LEU A 74 8.94 -1.56 20.78
C LEU A 74 8.38 -0.95 19.49
N VAL A 75 7.09 -1.16 19.22
CA VAL A 75 6.44 -0.64 18.01
C VAL A 75 6.45 0.89 17.99
N SER A 76 6.12 1.53 19.13
CA SER A 76 6.14 2.99 19.25
C SER A 76 7.53 3.58 19.03
N SER A 77 8.57 3.01 19.65
CA SER A 77 9.96 3.49 19.46
C SER A 77 10.45 3.26 18.04
N LEU A 78 10.09 2.16 17.37
CA LEU A 78 10.43 1.94 15.96
C LEU A 78 9.84 3.05 15.08
N LEU A 79 8.57 3.38 15.27
CA LEU A 79 7.87 4.34 14.42
C LEU A 79 8.26 5.80 14.71
N ILE A 80 8.48 6.15 15.98
CA ILE A 80 8.62 7.55 16.42
C ILE A 80 10.09 7.95 16.54
N GLU A 81 10.91 7.12 17.19
CA GLU A 81 12.29 7.47 17.54
C GLU A 81 13.26 7.01 16.46
N ARG A 82 13.06 5.79 15.94
CA ARG A 82 13.91 5.18 14.91
C ARG A 82 13.41 5.43 13.49
N HIS A 83 12.25 6.07 13.34
CA HIS A 83 11.66 6.44 12.05
C HIS A 83 11.57 5.27 11.05
N TRP A 84 11.24 4.07 11.53
CA TRP A 84 10.95 2.95 10.66
C TRP A 84 9.65 3.18 9.89
N ALA A 85 9.61 2.71 8.64
CA ALA A 85 8.37 2.69 7.91
C ALA A 85 7.42 1.64 8.55
N PRO A 86 6.10 1.88 8.64
CA PRO A 86 5.17 0.91 9.21
C PRO A 86 5.22 -0.47 8.54
N GLY A 87 5.49 -0.53 7.25
CA GLY A 87 5.70 -1.74 6.46
C GLY A 87 6.92 -2.52 6.93
N ASP A 88 8.02 -1.85 7.29
CA ASP A 88 9.20 -2.49 7.87
C ASP A 88 8.89 -3.10 9.24
N VAL A 89 8.18 -2.35 10.08
CA VAL A 89 7.74 -2.84 11.41
C VAL A 89 6.82 -4.06 11.27
N TYR A 90 5.84 -3.97 10.36
CA TYR A 90 4.94 -5.06 10.04
C TYR A 90 5.71 -6.31 9.60
N TYR A 91 6.61 -6.15 8.63
CA TYR A 91 7.30 -7.28 8.02
C TYR A 91 8.28 -7.94 9.00
N ALA A 92 8.97 -7.16 9.82
CA ALA A 92 9.83 -7.67 10.89
C ALA A 92 9.05 -8.59 11.85
N CYS A 93 7.92 -8.10 12.38
CA CYS A 93 7.14 -8.90 13.33
C CYS A 93 6.41 -10.08 12.66
N ALA A 94 6.00 -9.94 11.39
CA ALA A 94 5.41 -11.03 10.63
C ALA A 94 6.43 -12.16 10.41
N ILE A 95 7.67 -11.84 10.00
CA ILE A 95 8.77 -12.82 9.92
C ILE A 95 8.98 -13.48 11.28
N ALA A 96 9.07 -12.68 12.35
CA ALA A 96 9.32 -13.18 13.70
C ALA A 96 8.27 -14.23 14.13
N GLN A 97 7.00 -13.98 13.84
CA GLN A 97 5.90 -14.92 14.09
C GLN A 97 6.06 -16.21 13.27
N ILE A 98 6.46 -16.12 11.99
CA ILE A 98 6.69 -17.30 11.15
C ILE A 98 7.81 -18.19 11.68
N ILE A 99 8.88 -17.59 12.21
CA ILE A 99 10.05 -18.33 12.72
C ILE A 99 9.98 -18.63 14.23
N GLY A 100 8.87 -18.28 14.89
CA GLY A 100 8.68 -18.52 16.32
C GLY A 100 9.63 -17.73 17.23
N ARG A 101 9.99 -16.50 16.84
CA ARG A 101 10.87 -15.61 17.61
C ARG A 101 10.15 -14.31 18.00
N PRO A 102 10.60 -13.59 19.05
CA PRO A 102 10.04 -12.29 19.38
C PRO A 102 10.27 -11.26 18.26
N CYS A 103 9.34 -10.32 18.05
CA CYS A 103 9.52 -9.29 17.01
C CYS A 103 10.86 -8.53 17.13
N ARG A 104 11.31 -8.25 18.35
CA ARG A 104 12.61 -7.61 18.61
C ARG A 104 13.77 -8.35 17.94
N TYR A 105 13.75 -9.69 17.90
CA TYR A 105 14.83 -10.47 17.30
C TYR A 105 15.03 -10.11 15.81
N VAL A 106 13.95 -9.99 15.04
CA VAL A 106 14.05 -9.65 13.61
C VAL A 106 14.36 -8.17 13.40
N VAL A 107 13.92 -7.31 14.32
CA VAL A 107 14.31 -5.89 14.35
C VAL A 107 15.83 -5.77 14.49
N ASP A 108 16.42 -6.49 15.46
CA ASP A 108 17.87 -6.48 15.69
C ASP A 108 18.65 -7.01 14.47
N GLU A 109 18.14 -8.06 13.81
CA GLU A 109 18.72 -8.62 12.58
C GLU A 109 18.66 -7.66 11.38
N TRP A 110 17.60 -6.86 11.30
CA TRP A 110 17.47 -5.79 10.31
C TRP A 110 18.45 -4.66 10.62
N GLU A 111 18.49 -4.14 11.84
CA GLU A 111 19.39 -3.03 12.22
C GLU A 111 20.87 -3.38 12.03
N ARG A 112 21.24 -4.65 12.24
CA ARG A 112 22.60 -5.14 12.04
C ARG A 112 23.06 -5.05 10.58
N ASP A 113 22.25 -5.49 9.63
CA ASP A 113 22.59 -5.47 8.19
C ASP A 113 21.36 -5.66 7.29
N HIS A 114 20.83 -4.57 6.76
CA HIS A 114 19.70 -4.56 5.83
C HIS A 114 20.00 -3.88 4.49
N GLY A 115 21.28 -3.67 4.15
CA GLY A 115 21.68 -2.94 2.94
C GLY A 115 21.16 -3.58 1.63
N GLN A 116 20.88 -4.89 1.66
CA GLN A 116 20.32 -5.66 0.54
C GLN A 116 18.79 -5.81 0.59
N GLY A 117 18.13 -5.27 1.61
CA GLY A 117 16.67 -5.27 1.76
C GLY A 117 16.10 -6.53 2.41
N TRP A 118 14.77 -6.56 2.52
CA TRP A 118 14.05 -7.59 3.27
C TRP A 118 14.22 -8.99 2.71
N GLY A 119 14.43 -9.13 1.41
CA GLY A 119 14.69 -10.42 0.79
C GLY A 119 15.98 -11.07 1.31
N SER A 120 17.03 -10.29 1.59
CA SER A 120 18.27 -10.86 2.16
C SER A 120 18.08 -11.22 3.64
N VAL A 121 17.42 -10.35 4.41
CA VAL A 121 17.16 -10.58 5.84
C VAL A 121 16.30 -11.84 6.03
N ALA A 122 15.19 -11.95 5.28
CA ALA A 122 14.32 -13.12 5.29
C ALA A 122 15.08 -14.41 4.94
N LYS A 123 15.94 -14.37 3.91
CA LYS A 123 16.76 -15.54 3.52
C LYS A 123 17.73 -15.97 4.62
N ARG A 124 18.41 -15.02 5.29
CA ARG A 124 19.29 -15.33 6.44
C ARG A 124 18.53 -15.98 7.60
N LEU A 125 17.25 -15.63 7.75
CA LEU A 125 16.34 -16.20 8.74
C LEU A 125 15.64 -17.48 8.27
N GLY A 126 16.03 -18.04 7.12
CA GLY A 126 15.51 -19.31 6.60
C GLY A 126 14.24 -19.19 5.77
N ILE A 127 13.70 -17.99 5.55
CA ILE A 127 12.53 -17.75 4.70
C ILE A 127 13.00 -17.44 3.28
N LYS A 128 12.84 -18.40 2.37
CA LYS A 128 13.20 -18.24 0.95
C LYS A 128 11.95 -17.96 0.13
N PRO A 129 12.05 -17.18 -0.96
CA PRO A 129 10.94 -17.06 -1.92
C PRO A 129 10.43 -18.44 -2.34
N GLY A 130 9.11 -18.63 -2.30
CA GLY A 130 8.44 -19.89 -2.62
C GLY A 130 8.49 -20.98 -1.55
N SER A 131 9.15 -20.77 -0.40
CA SER A 131 9.07 -21.72 0.71
C SER A 131 7.70 -21.68 1.40
N ASP A 132 7.37 -22.71 2.17
CA ASP A 132 6.11 -22.76 2.92
C ASP A 132 6.01 -21.61 3.94
N GLU A 133 7.13 -21.22 4.54
CA GLU A 133 7.26 -20.04 5.42
C GLU A 133 6.89 -18.76 4.67
N PHE A 134 7.37 -18.63 3.44
CA PHE A 134 7.09 -17.46 2.61
C PHE A 134 5.62 -17.40 2.20
N HIS A 135 5.02 -18.54 1.81
CA HIS A 135 3.58 -18.61 1.57
C HIS A 135 2.77 -18.31 2.84
N ARG A 136 3.21 -18.76 4.03
CA ARG A 136 2.58 -18.39 5.31
C ARG A 136 2.66 -16.88 5.54
N LEU A 137 3.79 -16.25 5.23
CA LEU A 137 3.98 -14.81 5.35
C LEU A 137 3.01 -14.03 4.45
N LYS A 138 2.86 -14.44 3.18
CA LYS A 138 1.89 -13.84 2.24
C LYS A 138 0.45 -14.01 2.73
N ARG A 139 0.09 -15.19 3.23
CA ARG A 139 -1.23 -15.43 3.83
C ARG A 139 -1.54 -14.50 5.00
N GLY A 140 -0.53 -14.16 5.81
CA GLY A 140 -0.67 -13.28 6.97
C GLY A 140 -1.23 -11.88 6.65
N PHE A 141 -1.02 -11.37 5.44
CA PHE A 141 -1.57 -10.07 5.02
C PHE A 141 -3.10 -10.08 4.96
N VAL A 142 -3.70 -11.17 4.47
CA VAL A 142 -5.14 -11.22 4.22
C VAL A 142 -5.98 -10.92 5.47
N PRO A 143 -5.83 -11.65 6.60
CA PRO A 143 -6.65 -11.40 7.78
C PRO A 143 -6.36 -10.04 8.41
N THR A 144 -5.15 -9.48 8.25
CA THR A 144 -4.82 -8.12 8.69
C THR A 144 -5.62 -7.08 7.92
N TYR A 145 -5.70 -7.22 6.59
CA TYR A 145 -6.50 -6.33 5.75
C TYR A 145 -8.00 -6.48 6.00
N ASP A 146 -8.46 -7.69 6.28
CA ASP A 146 -9.86 -7.94 6.65
C ASP A 146 -10.21 -7.20 7.95
N ARG A 147 -9.33 -7.22 8.97
CA ARG A 147 -9.51 -6.46 10.23
C ARG A 147 -9.49 -4.94 10.03
N TRP A 148 -8.67 -4.46 9.11
CA TRP A 148 -8.65 -3.04 8.76
C TRP A 148 -9.84 -2.62 7.90
N GLY A 149 -10.66 -3.57 7.43
CA GLY A 149 -11.76 -3.30 6.51
C GLY A 149 -11.27 -2.80 5.15
N ARG A 150 -10.06 -3.19 4.73
CA ARG A 150 -9.42 -2.69 3.52
C ARG A 150 -9.32 -3.78 2.46
N PRO A 151 -9.56 -3.44 1.18
CA PRO A 151 -9.47 -4.42 0.12
C PRO A 151 -8.02 -4.84 -0.09
N ILE A 152 -7.81 -6.15 -0.23
CA ILE A 152 -6.53 -6.72 -0.68
C ILE A 152 -6.79 -7.65 -1.86
N ARG A 153 -6.11 -7.38 -2.99
CA ARG A 153 -6.05 -8.33 -4.11
C ARG A 153 -5.03 -9.38 -3.76
N ILE A 154 -5.49 -10.63 -3.65
CA ILE A 154 -4.61 -11.77 -3.38
C ILE A 154 -3.90 -12.21 -4.65
N ASP A 155 -2.67 -12.67 -4.49
CA ASP A 155 -1.88 -13.28 -5.55
C ASP A 155 -2.37 -14.70 -5.87
N GLU A 156 -1.98 -15.26 -7.00
CA GLU A 156 -2.49 -16.55 -7.49
C GLU A 156 -2.11 -17.73 -6.58
N ASP A 157 -0.93 -17.68 -5.96
CA ASP A 157 -0.45 -18.66 -4.98
C ASP A 157 -1.32 -18.71 -3.70
N LEU A 158 -2.09 -17.66 -3.43
CA LEU A 158 -3.03 -17.58 -2.32
C LEU A 158 -4.43 -18.12 -2.66
N TYR A 159 -4.76 -18.35 -3.93
CA TYR A 159 -6.08 -18.81 -4.34
C TYR A 159 -6.56 -20.09 -3.64
N PRO A 160 -5.72 -21.12 -3.44
CA PRO A 160 -6.12 -22.33 -2.72
C PRO A 160 -6.60 -22.06 -1.30
N HIS A 161 -6.07 -21.01 -0.65
CA HIS A 161 -6.38 -20.66 0.73
C HIS A 161 -7.56 -19.70 0.87
N TYR A 162 -7.92 -19.00 -0.21
CA TYR A 162 -9.01 -18.02 -0.22
C TYR A 162 -9.93 -18.20 -1.44
N PRO A 163 -10.61 -19.36 -1.58
CA PRO A 163 -11.35 -19.72 -2.80
C PRO A 163 -12.49 -18.74 -3.11
N ALA A 164 -13.16 -18.21 -2.10
CA ALA A 164 -14.21 -17.20 -2.29
C ALA A 164 -13.67 -15.91 -2.92
N ARG A 165 -12.51 -15.43 -2.45
CA ARG A 165 -11.86 -14.23 -3.00
C ARG A 165 -11.28 -14.50 -4.39
N ALA A 166 -10.72 -15.68 -4.63
CA ALA A 166 -10.26 -16.10 -5.96
C ALA A 166 -11.41 -16.11 -6.98
N LYS A 167 -12.58 -16.66 -6.61
CA LYS A 167 -13.79 -16.62 -7.45
C LYS A 167 -14.23 -15.19 -7.75
N ALA A 168 -14.25 -14.32 -6.74
CA ALA A 168 -14.61 -12.91 -6.93
C ALA A 168 -13.66 -12.19 -7.90
N ILE A 169 -12.35 -12.42 -7.79
CA ILE A 169 -11.35 -11.85 -8.70
C ILE A 169 -11.56 -12.33 -10.14
N LYS A 170 -11.78 -13.63 -10.35
CA LYS A 170 -12.05 -14.20 -11.70
C LYS A 170 -13.34 -13.65 -12.31
N ALA A 171 -14.38 -13.49 -11.51
CA ALA A 171 -15.64 -12.90 -11.96
C ALA A 171 -15.48 -11.43 -12.39
N GLN A 172 -14.67 -10.65 -11.66
CA GLN A 172 -14.33 -9.27 -12.00
C GLN A 172 -13.46 -9.17 -13.27
N GLY A 173 -12.54 -10.13 -13.49
CA GLY A 173 -11.72 -10.19 -14.70
C GLY A 173 -12.51 -10.54 -15.98
N ASN A 174 -13.67 -11.18 -15.84
CA ASN A 174 -14.53 -11.59 -16.94
C ASN A 174 -15.65 -10.57 -17.26
N GLY A 175 -15.72 -9.47 -16.49
CA GLY A 175 -16.75 -8.43 -16.61
C GLY A 175 -16.12 -7.06 -16.58
N ASN A 176 -15.54 -6.64 -17.71
CA ASN A 176 -15.05 -5.28 -17.98
C ASN A 176 -13.97 -4.73 -17.02
N ALA A 177 -12.85 -4.31 -17.61
CA ALA A 177 -11.83 -3.50 -16.97
C ALA A 177 -12.46 -2.35 -16.15
N HIS A 178 -12.38 -2.44 -14.82
CA HIS A 178 -12.75 -1.33 -13.96
C HIS A 178 -11.65 -0.27 -13.97
N PRO A 179 -11.99 1.01 -14.18
CA PRO A 179 -11.00 2.08 -14.28
C PRO A 179 -10.37 2.34 -12.92
N ASN A 180 -9.06 2.54 -12.96
CA ASN A 180 -8.22 3.05 -11.88
C ASN A 180 -8.90 4.21 -11.12
N PRO A 181 -9.12 4.15 -9.80
CA PRO A 181 -9.59 5.28 -9.01
C PRO A 181 -8.40 6.21 -8.73
N GLY A 182 -7.89 6.84 -9.79
CA GLY A 182 -6.65 7.62 -9.74
C GLY A 182 -6.61 8.79 -10.71
N ASN A 183 -7.75 9.25 -11.24
CA ASN A 183 -7.79 10.54 -11.93
C ASN A 183 -9.21 11.16 -11.94
N ARG A 184 -9.56 11.91 -10.90
CA ARG A 184 -10.67 12.88 -10.95
C ARG A 184 -10.12 14.19 -11.51
N GLY A 185 -9.79 14.19 -12.79
CA GLY A 185 -9.58 15.41 -13.57
C GLY A 185 -10.94 15.99 -13.97
N LYS A 186 -11.21 17.22 -13.53
CA LYS A 186 -12.39 18.00 -13.91
C LYS A 186 -12.55 18.05 -15.45
N ALA A 187 -13.75 17.76 -15.94
CA ALA A 187 -14.23 18.29 -17.20
C ALA A 187 -15.69 18.73 -17.01
N VAL A 188 -15.86 20.02 -16.71
CA VAL A 188 -17.11 20.75 -16.92
C VAL A 188 -16.90 21.53 -18.21
N GLY A 189 -17.73 21.26 -19.22
CA GLY A 189 -17.64 21.88 -20.54
C GLY A 189 -18.87 21.52 -21.36
N ASN A 190 -19.94 22.26 -21.10
CA ASN A 190 -21.23 22.26 -21.77
C ASN A 190 -21.10 22.40 -23.30
N ASN A 191 -21.89 21.67 -24.08
CA ASN A 191 -22.35 22.16 -25.38
C ASN A 191 -23.66 21.48 -25.82
N ASN A 192 -24.72 22.28 -25.83
CA ASN A 192 -25.95 22.05 -26.55
C ASN A 192 -25.67 22.11 -28.06
N GLY A 193 -26.20 21.15 -28.82
CA GLY A 193 -26.22 21.18 -30.29
C GLY A 193 -27.34 20.30 -30.82
N HIS A 194 -28.44 20.94 -31.21
CA HIS A 194 -29.62 20.31 -31.83
C HIS A 194 -29.34 19.75 -33.23
N GLY A 195 -30.02 18.63 -33.53
CA GLY A 195 -30.66 18.32 -34.81
C GLY A 195 -29.74 17.95 -36.00
N ASN A 196 -29.87 16.72 -36.51
CA ASN A 196 -30.77 16.46 -37.64
C ASN A 196 -30.82 14.95 -37.96
N LYS A 197 -32.01 14.49 -38.33
CA LYS A 197 -32.37 13.12 -38.69
C LYS A 197 -32.34 13.06 -40.22
N GLY A 198 -31.31 12.43 -40.80
CA GLY A 198 -31.17 12.27 -42.25
C GLY A 198 -31.08 10.79 -42.65
N LYS A 199 -32.17 10.24 -43.19
CA LYS A 199 -32.18 8.99 -43.93
C LYS A 199 -31.40 9.17 -45.25
N SER A 200 -30.60 8.19 -45.65
CA SER A 200 -30.35 7.94 -47.07
C SER A 200 -30.12 6.45 -47.32
N GLN A 201 -30.85 5.94 -48.30
CA GLN A 201 -30.78 4.61 -48.92
C GLN A 201 -29.61 4.51 -49.91
N GLY A 202 -29.31 3.26 -50.32
CA GLY A 202 -28.57 2.90 -51.53
C GLY A 202 -27.06 2.76 -51.31
N ASN A 203 -26.34 1.75 -51.80
CA ASN A 203 -26.58 0.96 -53.00
C ASN A 203 -25.87 -0.40 -52.92
N GLN A 204 -26.43 -1.37 -53.64
CA GLN A 204 -25.86 -2.68 -53.94
C GLN A 204 -24.57 -2.55 -54.76
N GLY A 205 -23.61 -3.43 -54.49
CA GLY A 205 -22.46 -3.69 -55.35
C GLY A 205 -22.04 -5.15 -55.23
N LYS A 206 -22.66 -6.02 -56.04
CA LYS A 206 -22.21 -7.39 -56.29
C LYS A 206 -20.82 -7.34 -56.93
N ASN A 207 -19.88 -8.18 -56.48
CA ASN A 207 -18.96 -8.79 -57.43
C ASN A 207 -18.64 -10.24 -57.04
N LYS A 208 -18.96 -11.15 -57.96
CA LYS A 208 -18.61 -12.57 -57.96
C LYS A 208 -17.30 -12.69 -58.75
N GLY A 209 -16.32 -13.40 -58.21
CA GLY A 209 -15.14 -13.86 -58.96
C GLY A 209 -14.73 -15.25 -58.49
N LYS A 210 -15.02 -16.26 -59.32
CA LYS A 210 -14.56 -17.65 -59.19
C LYS A 210 -13.09 -17.74 -59.60
N GLY A 211 -12.34 -18.65 -58.99
CA GLY A 211 -11.06 -19.14 -59.49
C GLY A 211 -10.65 -20.43 -58.78
N GLN A 212 -10.92 -21.57 -59.42
CA GLN A 212 -10.39 -22.89 -59.04
C GLN A 212 -8.92 -23.01 -59.46
N GLY A 213 -8.12 -23.71 -58.66
CA GLY A 213 -6.78 -24.17 -59.05
C GLY A 213 -6.31 -25.31 -58.16
N LYS A 214 -6.45 -26.55 -58.64
CA LYS A 214 -5.80 -27.76 -58.11
C LYS A 214 -4.30 -27.69 -58.41
N GLY A 215 -3.47 -28.14 -57.47
CA GLY A 215 -2.08 -28.52 -57.71
C GLY A 215 -1.62 -29.41 -56.56
N LYS A 216 -1.53 -30.71 -56.82
CA LYS A 216 -0.81 -31.68 -56.00
C LYS A 216 0.67 -31.53 -56.34
N ASP A 217 1.51 -31.61 -55.32
CA ASP A 217 2.75 -32.40 -55.32
C ASP A 217 2.88 -33.02 -53.92
#